data_AF-A0A2G5KAF1-F1
#
_entry.id   AF-A0A2G5KAF1-F1
#
_cell.length_a   1.000
_cell.length_b   1.000
_cell.length_c   1.000
_cell.angle_alpha   90.00
_cell.angle_beta   90.00
_cell.angle_gamma   90.00
#
_symmetry.space_group_name_H-M   'P 1'
#
loop_
_entity.id
_entity.type
_entity.pdbx_description
1 polymer ?
#
loop_
_entity_poly.entity_id
_entity_poly.type
_entity_poly.pdbx_seq_one_letter_code
_entity_poly.pdbx_strand_id
1 'polypeptide(L)' 'MVKVVTLFLIFVAVLAIFGKLRLPQLPKPLQRRKVATAQKCKTCGTYLFKGIDCACQKQQKSEKD' A
#
# COMPACT_ATOMS: atom_id res chain seq x y z
N MET A 1 3.30 40.56 -17.15
CA MET A 1 2.84 39.16 -17.02
C MET A 1 3.95 38.22 -16.53
N VAL A 2 5.07 38.07 -17.26
CA VAL A 2 6.17 37.14 -16.88
C VAL A 2 6.73 37.39 -15.47
N LYS A 3 6.84 38.65 -15.02
CA LYS A 3 7.37 39.02 -13.70
C LYS A 3 6.69 38.32 -12.52
N VAL A 4 5.36 38.22 -12.54
CA VAL A 4 4.59 37.59 -11.44
C VAL A 4 4.78 36.08 -11.47
N VAL A 5 4.80 35.49 -12.66
CA VAL A 5 5.01 34.05 -12.86
C VAL A 5 6.40 33.64 -12.36
N THR A 6 7.44 34.41 -12.69
CA THR A 6 8.81 34.11 -12.25
C THR A 6 8.94 34.20 -10.73
N LEU A 7 8.37 35.22 -10.08
CA LEU A 7 8.39 35.35 -8.62
C LEU A 7 7.64 34.21 -7.92
N PHE A 8 6.48 33.81 -8.46
CA PHE A 8 5.68 32.71 -7.93
C PHE A 8 6.42 31.37 -8.03
N LEU A 9 7.07 31.10 -9.17
CA LEU A 9 7.85 29.87 -9.36
C LEU A 9 9.04 29.78 -8.41
N ILE A 10 9.78 30.88 -8.21
CA ILE A 10 10.89 30.93 -7.26
C ILE A 10 10.38 30.70 -5.84
N PHE A 11 9.27 31.33 -5.47
CA PHE A 11 8.67 31.17 -4.15
C PHE A 11 8.29 29.72 -3.85
N VAL A 12 7.58 29.05 -4.77
CA VAL A 12 7.19 27.64 -4.61
C VAL A 12 8.41 26.72 -4.60
N ALA A 13 9.42 26.98 -5.43
CA ALA A 13 10.65 26.18 -5.45
C ALA A 13 11.39 26.26 -4.10
N VAL A 14 11.52 27.45 -3.52
CA VAL A 14 12.12 27.64 -2.19
C VAL A 14 11.29 26.93 -1.13
N LEU A 15 9.97 27.10 -1.11
CA LEU A 15 9.08 26.41 -0.16
C LEU A 15 9.17 24.89 -0.26
N ALA A 16 9.32 24.33 -1.47
CA ALA A 16 9.45 22.90 -1.68
C ALA A 16 10.78 22.37 -1.10
N ILE A 17 11.89 23.07 -1.34
CA ILE A 17 13.22 22.70 -0.79
C ILE A 17 13.21 22.88 0.72
N PHE A 18 12.65 23.99 1.22
CA PHE A 18 12.53 24.24 2.66
C PHE A 18 11.63 23.21 3.34
N GLY A 19 10.51 22.82 2.72
CA GLY A 19 9.65 21.75 3.20
C GLY A 19 10.35 20.39 3.20
N LYS A 20 11.17 20.10 2.19
CA LYS A 20 11.96 18.87 2.09
C LYS A 20 13.07 18.78 3.14
N LEU A 21 13.70 19.90 3.50
CA LEU A 21 14.73 19.96 4.54
C LEU A 21 14.14 20.07 5.95
N ARG A 22 13.01 20.79 6.14
CA ARG A 22 12.35 20.95 7.45
C ARG A 22 11.63 19.69 7.90
N LEU A 23 11.08 18.91 6.98
CA LEU A 23 10.41 17.66 7.29
C LEU A 23 11.33 16.51 6.91
N PRO A 24 12.20 16.04 7.82
CA PRO A 24 12.95 14.81 7.61
C PRO A 24 11.94 13.70 7.41
N GLN A 25 11.76 13.30 6.15
CA GLN A 25 11.04 12.12 5.73
C GLN A 25 9.57 12.09 6.17
N LEU A 26 8.70 12.86 5.52
CA LEU A 26 7.32 12.37 5.40
C LEU A 26 7.39 11.03 4.64
N PRO A 27 7.01 9.90 5.26
CA PRO A 27 6.95 8.63 4.56
C PRO A 27 6.04 8.82 3.35
N LYS A 28 6.59 8.54 2.17
CA LYS A 28 5.92 8.66 0.87
C LYS A 28 4.46 8.18 1.01
N PRO A 29 3.43 8.99 0.69
CA PRO A 29 2.05 8.54 0.72
C PRO A 29 1.76 7.66 -0.49
N LEU A 30 2.49 6.55 -0.63
CA LEU A 30 2.31 5.58 -1.71
C LEU A 30 2.94 4.23 -1.39
N GLN A 31 3.12 3.90 -0.12
CA GLN A 31 3.02 2.50 0.22
C GLN A 31 1.52 2.20 0.21
N ARG A 32 1.03 1.85 -0.99
CA ARG A 32 -0.23 1.11 -1.14
C ARG A 32 -0.16 0.00 -0.10
N ARG A 33 -0.76 0.22 1.07
CA ARG A 33 -1.13 -0.85 1.98
C ARG A 33 -1.88 -1.78 1.05
N LYS A 34 -1.24 -2.88 0.66
CA LYS A 34 -1.91 -3.95 -0.06
C LYS A 34 -3.13 -4.21 0.78
N VAL A 35 -4.29 -3.77 0.29
CA VAL A 35 -5.59 -4.13 0.85
C VAL A 35 -5.44 -5.62 1.07
N ALA A 36 -5.44 -6.05 2.33
CA ALA A 36 -5.07 -7.41 2.70
C ALA A 36 -5.91 -8.34 1.84
N THR A 37 -5.31 -8.84 0.76
CA THR A 37 -6.08 -9.51 -0.29
C THR A 37 -6.60 -10.74 0.40
N ALA A 38 -7.92 -10.81 0.61
CA ALA A 38 -8.56 -11.96 1.20
C ALA A 38 -8.00 -13.19 0.49
N GLN A 39 -7.21 -14.00 1.20
CA GLN A 39 -6.46 -15.07 0.56
C GLN A 39 -7.49 -16.07 0.04
N LYS A 40 -7.41 -16.45 -1.23
CA LYS A 40 -8.28 -17.51 -1.76
C LYS A 40 -7.56 -18.85 -1.61
N CYS A 41 -8.31 -19.86 -1.26
CA CYS A 41 -7.84 -21.24 -1.20
C CYS A 41 -7.55 -21.71 -2.63
N LYS A 42 -6.30 -22.09 -2.93
CA LYS A 42 -5.89 -22.49 -4.30
C LYS A 42 -6.57 -23.79 -4.76
N THR A 43 -7.04 -24.61 -3.83
CA THR A 43 -7.61 -25.92 -4.10
C THR A 43 -9.10 -25.86 -4.41
N CYS A 44 -9.87 -25.02 -3.70
CA CYS A 44 -11.33 -24.92 -3.88
C CYS A 44 -11.82 -23.54 -4.34
N GLY A 45 -10.95 -22.54 -4.41
CA GLY A 45 -11.30 -21.17 -4.81
C GLY A 45 -11.98 -20.31 -3.74
N THR A 46 -12.35 -20.90 -2.58
CA THR A 46 -13.05 -20.20 -1.49
C THR A 46 -12.17 -19.16 -0.81
N TYR A 47 -12.75 -18.04 -0.36
CA TYR A 47 -12.04 -17.05 0.45
C TYR A 47 -11.70 -17.61 1.83
N LEU A 48 -10.43 -17.49 2.22
CA LEU A 48 -9.91 -17.86 3.53
C LEU A 48 -10.19 -16.73 4.50
N PHE A 49 -10.86 -17.09 5.59
CA PHE A 49 -10.97 -16.21 6.74
C PHE A 49 -9.65 -16.23 7.50
N LYS A 50 -9.25 -15.07 8.01
CA LYS A 50 -7.98 -14.90 8.73
C LYS A 50 -8.01 -15.76 10.00
N GLY A 51 -7.11 -16.74 10.08
CA GLY A 51 -6.97 -17.64 11.24
C GLY A 51 -7.73 -18.96 11.16
N ILE A 52 -8.32 -19.31 10.01
CA ILE A 52 -8.98 -20.60 9.80
C ILE A 52 -8.40 -21.28 8.57
N ASP A 53 -7.95 -22.53 8.73
CA ASP A 53 -7.52 -23.37 7.62
C ASP A 53 -8.70 -23.72 6.71
N CYS A 54 -8.42 -23.79 5.41
CA CYS A 54 -9.42 -24.12 4.41
C CYS A 54 -10.05 -25.49 4.71
N ALA A 55 -11.38 -25.58 4.83
CA ALA A 55 -12.07 -26.85 5.09
C ALA A 55 -11.71 -27.93 4.07
N CYS A 56 -11.44 -27.58 2.80
CA CYS A 56 -11.01 -28.54 1.79
C CYS A 56 -9.61 -29.11 2.06
N GLN A 57 -8.71 -28.36 2.70
CA GLN A 57 -7.40 -28.88 3.09
C GLN A 57 -7.50 -29.79 4.32
N LYS A 58 -8.41 -29.48 5.25
CA LYS A 58 -8.67 -30.36 6.41
C LYS A 58 -9.17 -31.73 5.95
N GLN A 59 -10.08 -31.77 4.97
CA GLN A 59 -10.60 -33.04 4.43
C GLN A 59 -9.53 -33.85 3.70
N GLN A 60 -8.69 -33.22 2.88
CA GLN A 60 -7.61 -33.93 2.18
C GLN A 60 -6.53 -34.51 3.10
N LYS A 61 -6.38 -33.98 4.31
CA LYS A 61 -5.43 -34.50 5.30
C LYS A 61 -5.95 -35.76 6.01
N SER A 62 -7.26 -35.96 6.10
CA SER A 62 -7.87 -37.14 6.76
C SER A 62 -8.07 -38.35 5.84
N GLU A 63 -8.08 -38.17 4.52
CA GLU A 63 -8.17 -39.28 3.54
C GLU A 63 -6.79 -39.92 3.25
N LYS A 64 -5.71 -39.35 3.80
CA LYS A 64 -4.33 -39.82 3.58
C LYS A 64 -3.68 -40.26 4.90
N ASP A 65 -4.40 -41.06 5.66
CA ASP A 65 -3.90 -41.89 6.77
C ASP A 65 -4.26 -43.35 6.49
#